data_AF-A0AAV7JD06-F1
#
_entry.id   AF-A0AAV7JD06-F1
#
_cell.length_a   1.000
_cell.length_b   1.000
_cell.length_c   1.000
_cell.angle_alpha   90.00
_cell.angle_beta   90.00
_cell.angle_gamma   90.00
#
_symmetry.space_group_name_H-M   'P 1'
#
loop_
_entity.id
_entity.type
_entity.pdbx_description
1 polymer ?
#
loop_
_entity_poly.entity_id
_entity_poly.type
_entity_poly.pdbx_seq_one_letter_code
_entity_poly.pdbx_strand_id
1 'polypeptide(L)'
;MAKGLEKYQITWVNEHSVATPGKYEIQIYDEESFTLLRKAERSGSEETTNPIFVLKINHPGARSPKPSIPIETFFILALIALIWFAYINKSRLVE
;
A
#
# COMPACT_ATOMS: atom_id res chain seq x y z
N MET A 1 39.19 -19.30 5.26
CA MET A 1 38.05 -19.37 4.33
C MET A 1 37.03 -18.33 4.77
N ALA A 2 36.86 -17.25 4.01
CA ALA A 2 35.83 -16.26 4.31
C ALA A 2 34.46 -16.93 4.16
N LYS A 3 33.71 -17.04 5.26
CA LYS A 3 32.36 -17.58 5.31
C LYS A 3 31.48 -16.62 4.50
N GLY A 4 31.31 -16.93 3.21
CA GLY A 4 30.66 -16.06 2.23
C GLY A 4 29.23 -15.75 2.64
N LEU A 5 28.83 -14.50 2.43
CA LEU A 5 27.50 -13.95 2.71
C LEU A 5 26.39 -14.98 2.51
N GLU A 6 25.79 -15.44 3.61
CA GLU A 6 24.59 -16.27 3.55
C GLU A 6 23.44 -15.39 3.04
N LYS A 7 22.85 -15.79 1.91
CA LYS A 7 21.71 -15.09 1.30
C LYS A 7 20.43 -15.78 1.76
N TYR A 8 19.57 -15.03 2.44
CA TYR A 8 18.26 -15.51 2.85
C TYR A 8 17.19 -14.91 1.93
N GLN A 9 16.27 -15.74 1.47
CA GLN A 9 15.10 -15.31 0.71
C GLN A 9 13.87 -15.34 1.61
N ILE A 10 13.16 -14.21 1.66
CA ILE A 10 11.93 -14.05 2.44
C ILE A 10 10.78 -13.85 1.43
N THR A 11 9.77 -14.71 1.52
CA THR A 11 8.55 -14.62 0.70
C THR A 11 7.33 -14.72 1.61
N TRP A 12 6.36 -13.84 1.41
CA TRP A 12 5.06 -13.90 2.06
C TRP A 12 3.95 -13.94 1.00
N VAL A 13 2.82 -14.53 1.38
CA VAL A 13 1.64 -14.62 0.53
C VAL A 13 0.48 -13.99 1.29
N ASN A 14 -0.13 -12.97 0.70
CA ASN A 14 -1.33 -12.33 1.22
C ASN A 14 -2.45 -12.45 0.19
N GLU A 15 -3.69 -12.52 0.65
CA GLU A 15 -4.86 -12.45 -0.22
C GLU A 15 -4.90 -11.11 -0.98
N HIS A 16 -5.30 -11.14 -2.25
CA HIS A 16 -5.29 -9.95 -3.11
C HIS A 16 -6.19 -8.81 -2.60
N SER A 17 -7.25 -9.14 -1.84
CA SER A 17 -8.14 -8.19 -1.17
C SER A 17 -7.46 -7.42 -0.03
N VAL A 18 -6.45 -8.01 0.61
CA VAL A 18 -5.76 -7.48 1.79
C VAL A 18 -4.35 -6.97 1.44
N ALA A 19 -3.81 -7.32 0.26
CA ALA A 19 -2.51 -6.90 -0.26
C ALA A 19 -2.48 -5.42 -0.69
N THR A 20 -2.75 -4.54 0.28
CA THR A 20 -2.75 -3.09 0.14
C THR A 20 -1.33 -2.58 -0.07
N PRO A 21 -1.12 -1.53 -0.88
CA PRO A 21 0.16 -0.80 -0.92
C PRO A 21 0.56 -0.35 0.49
N GLY A 22 1.79 -0.62 0.90
CA GLY A 22 2.17 -0.33 2.28
C GLY A 22 3.62 -0.65 2.64
N LYS A 23 3.99 -0.18 3.83
CA LYS A 23 5.26 -0.49 4.48
C LYS A 23 5.10 -1.81 5.22
N TYR A 24 5.77 -2.84 4.73
CA TYR A 24 5.93 -4.10 5.43
C TYR A 24 7.16 -4.00 6.33
N GLU A 25 6.94 -4.13 7.63
CA GLU A 25 7.99 -4.09 8.64
C GLU A 25 8.36 -5.52 9.04
N ILE A 26 9.54 -5.96 8.62
CA ILE A 26 10.07 -7.28 8.98
C ILE A 26 11.00 -7.08 10.16
N GLN A 27 10.56 -7.55 11.32
CA GLN A 27 11.31 -7.51 12.57
C GLN A 27 12.11 -8.81 12.72
N ILE A 28 13.42 -8.71 12.90
CA ILE A 28 14.28 -9.87 13.12
C ILE A 28 14.79 -9.86 14.55
N TYR A 29 14.65 -11.02 15.17
CA TYR A 29 14.95 -11.28 16.57
C TYR A 29 16.15 -12.22 16.70
N ASP A 30 16.87 -12.09 17.80
CA ASP A 30 17.83 -13.11 18.23
C ASP A 30 17.12 -14.35 18.77
N GLU A 31 17.86 -15.42 19.05
CA GLU A 31 17.35 -16.61 19.72
C GLU A 31 16.74 -16.28 21.10
N GLU A 32 17.40 -15.42 21.87
CA GLU A 32 16.93 -14.97 23.18
C GLU A 32 15.66 -14.10 23.05
N SER A 33 15.68 -13.12 22.14
CA SER A 33 14.53 -12.23 21.93
C SER A 33 13.32 -12.97 21.35
N PHE A 34 13.55 -13.98 20.51
CA PHE A 34 12.49 -14.83 19.94
C PHE A 34 11.84 -15.72 20.98
N THR A 35 12.61 -16.27 21.92
CA THR A 35 12.04 -17.06 23.02
C THR A 35 11.21 -16.20 23.97
N LEU A 36 11.61 -14.95 24.19
CA LEU A 36 10.81 -13.96 24.92
C LEU A 36 9.53 -13.57 24.16
N LEU A 37 9.63 -13.31 22.85
CA LEU A 37 8.47 -12.98 22.00
C LEU A 37 7.40 -14.09 22.08
N ARG A 38 7.83 -15.34 21.94
CA ARG A 38 6.92 -16.49 22.00
C ARG A 38 6.32 -16.71 23.38
N LYS A 39 7.02 -16.33 24.45
CA LYS A 39 6.46 -16.33 25.81
C LYS A 39 5.40 -15.24 25.94
N ALA A 40 5.73 -14.02 25.53
CA ALA A 40 4.84 -12.86 25.55
C ALA A 40 3.53 -13.10 24.77
N GLU A 41 3.60 -13.69 23.58
CA GLU A 41 2.43 -14.06 22.78
C GLU A 41 1.51 -15.05 23.50
N ARG A 42 2.08 -16.01 24.25
CA ARG A 42 1.31 -17.03 24.98
C ARG A 42 0.72 -16.51 26.27
N SER A 43 1.42 -15.63 26.97
CA SER A 43 0.96 -15.03 28.22
C SER A 43 0.00 -13.86 28.00
N GLY A 44 -0.13 -13.37 26.77
CA GLY A 44 -0.94 -12.19 26.45
C GLY A 44 -0.41 -10.90 27.08
N SER A 45 0.84 -10.92 27.55
CA SER A 45 1.51 -9.77 28.14
C SER A 45 2.26 -9.01 27.06
N GLU A 46 2.09 -7.69 27.01
CA GLU A 46 2.86 -6.80 26.14
C GLU A 46 4.29 -6.63 26.66
N GLU A 47 5.05 -7.72 26.77
CA GLU A 47 6.49 -7.62 26.96
C GLU A 47 7.10 -7.14 25.65
N THR A 48 7.52 -5.87 25.65
CA THR A 48 8.11 -5.19 24.50
C THR A 48 9.48 -5.79 24.19
N THR A 49 9.51 -6.89 23.46
CA THR A 49 10.77 -7.48 23.00
C THR A 49 11.36 -6.62 21.88
N ASN A 50 12.62 -6.22 22.04
CA ASN A 50 13.28 -5.32 21.11
C ASN A 50 13.91 -6.11 19.96
N PRO A 51 13.52 -5.91 18.69
CA PRO A 51 14.15 -6.58 17.56
C PRO A 51 15.59 -6.09 17.32
N ILE A 52 16.48 -6.96 16.87
CA ILE A 52 17.87 -6.60 16.51
C ILE A 52 17.86 -5.64 15.31
N PHE A 53 17.02 -5.95 14.31
CA PHE A 53 16.87 -5.07 13.17
C PHE A 53 15.44 -5.08 12.66
N VAL A 54 15.10 -3.98 11.99
CA VAL A 54 13.79 -3.76 11.40
C VAL A 54 13.97 -3.38 9.93
N LEU A 55 13.60 -4.28 9.01
CA LEU A 55 13.60 -4.01 7.58
C LEU A 55 12.25 -3.44 7.16
N LYS A 56 12.26 -2.21 6.66
CA LYS A 56 11.06 -1.55 6.12
C LYS A 56 11.07 -1.68 4.60
N ILE A 57 10.25 -2.58 4.09
CA ILE A 57 10.09 -2.79 2.65
C ILE A 57 8.82 -2.06 2.21
N ASN A 58 8.97 -1.06 1.36
CA ASN A 58 7.82 -0.40 0.74
C ASN A 58 7.38 -1.21 -0.48
N HIS A 59 6.28 -1.95 -0.35
CA HIS A 59 5.74 -2.73 -1.44
C HIS A 59 4.66 -1.90 -2.15
N PRO A 60 4.73 -1.70 -3.48
CA PRO A 60 3.78 -0.87 -4.23
C PRO A 60 2.35 -1.43 -4.23
N GLY A 61 2.14 -2.62 -3.66
CA GLY A 61 0.87 -3.33 -3.63
C GLY A 61 0.54 -3.91 -5.01
N ALA A 62 -0.35 -4.91 -5.03
CA ALA A 62 -0.83 -5.46 -6.31
C ALA A 62 -1.92 -4.57 -6.95
N ARG A 63 -2.45 -3.62 -6.17
CA ARG A 63 -3.50 -2.69 -6.58
C ARG A 63 -2.95 -1.27 -6.55
N SER A 64 -2.75 -0.67 -7.72
CA SER A 64 -2.57 0.78 -7.84
C SER A 64 -3.74 1.49 -7.16
N PRO A 65 -3.50 2.61 -6.44
CA PRO A 65 -4.58 3.38 -5.84
C PRO A 65 -5.59 3.75 -6.93
N LYS A 66 -6.82 3.24 -6.79
CA LYS A 66 -7.89 3.62 -7.71
C LYS A 66 -8.22 5.08 -7.43
N PRO A 67 -8.16 5.98 -8.42
CA PRO A 67 -8.54 7.36 -8.20
C PRO A 67 -9.96 7.42 -7.64
N SER A 68 -10.17 8.29 -6.67
CA SER A 68 -11.46 8.41 -5.96
C SER A 68 -12.62 8.76 -6.89
N ILE A 69 -12.31 9.40 -8.01
CA ILE A 69 -13.27 9.78 -9.04
C ILE A 69 -12.86 9.06 -10.33
N PRO A 70 -13.75 8.25 -10.93
CA PRO A 70 -13.52 7.66 -12.24
C PRO A 70 -13.32 8.76 -13.29
N ILE A 71 -12.42 8.53 -14.25
CA ILE A 71 -12.15 9.51 -15.32
C ILE A 71 -13.38 9.71 -16.23
N GLU A 72 -14.24 8.70 -16.32
CA GLU A 72 -15.51 8.73 -17.04
C GLU A 72 -16.40 9.88 -16.57
N THR A 73 -16.45 10.12 -15.26
CA THR A 73 -17.22 11.23 -14.68
C THR A 73 -16.69 12.59 -15.16
N PHE A 74 -15.36 12.73 -15.29
CA PHE A 74 -14.75 13.96 -15.78
C PHE A 74 -15.11 14.23 -17.24
N PHE A 75 -15.09 13.21 -18.10
CA PHE A 75 -15.48 13.34 -19.50
C PHE A 75 -16.95 13.72 -19.69
N ILE A 76 -17.85 13.15 -18.88
CA ILE A 76 -19.28 13.48 -18.94
C ILE A 76 -19.50 14.96 -18.55
N LEU A 77 -18.85 15.43 -17.48
CA LEU A 77 -18.94 16.83 -17.06
C LEU A 77 -18.38 17.79 -18.13
N ALA A 78 -17.26 17.44 -18.75
CA ALA A 78 -16.67 18.22 -19.84
C ALA A 78 -17.61 18.30 -21.05
N LEU A 79 -18.29 17.21 -21.40
CA LEU A 79 -19.26 17.17 -22.50
C LEU A 79 -20.47 18.07 -22.22
N ILE A 80 -21.02 18.02 -21.00
CA ILE A 80 -22.13 18.88 -20.58
C ILE A 80 -21.72 20.35 -20.66
N ALA A 81 -20.52 20.70 -20.20
CA ALA A 81 -19.99 22.06 -20.26
C ALA A 81 -19.83 22.54 -21.71
N LEU A 82 -19.32 21.69 -22.61
CA LEU A 82 -19.21 22.00 -24.04
C LEU A 82 -20.57 22.24 -24.70
N ILE A 83 -21.56 21.39 -24.41
CA ILE A 83 -22.92 21.55 -24.92
C ILE A 83 -23.51 22.88 -24.43
N TRP A 84 -23.40 23.15 -23.13
CA TRP A 84 -23.89 24.40 -22.55
C TRP A 84 -23.22 25.64 -23.17
N PHE A 85 -21.90 25.59 -23.35
CA PHE A 85 -21.16 26.64 -24.03
C PHE A 85 -21.62 26.83 -25.48
N ALA A 86 -21.85 25.75 -26.22
CA ALA A 86 -22.39 25.81 -27.58
C ALA A 86 -23.79 26.44 -27.63
N TYR A 87 -24.67 26.12 -26.67
CA TYR A 87 -26.00 26.72 -26.56
C TYR A 87 -25.95 28.23 -26.31
N ILE A 88 -25.07 28.70 -25.43
CA ILE A 88 -24.89 30.14 -25.15
C ILE A 88 -24.37 30.90 -26.38
N ASN A 89 -23.42 30.30 -27.11
CA ASN A 89 -22.89 30.95 -28.31
C ASN A 89 -23.89 30.91 -29.48
N LYS A 90 -24.73 29.87 -29.57
CA LYS A 90 -25.80 29.79 -30.58
C LYS A 90 -26.78 30.96 -30.48
N SER A 91 -27.15 31.39 -29.28
CA SER A 91 -28.04 32.55 -29.12
C SER A 91 -27.42 33.88 -29.56
N ARG A 92 -26.10 33.95 -29.75
CA ARG A 92 -25.37 35.15 -30.23
C ARG A 92 -25.21 35.24 -31.74
N LEU A 93 -25.52 34.16 -32.49
CA LEU A 93 -25.30 34.06 -33.94
C LEU A 93 -26.60 34.09 -34.76
N VAL A 94 -27.76 34.26 -34.11
CA VAL A 94 -29.09 34.24 -34.74
C VAL A 94 -29.73 35.65 -34.76
N GLU A 95 -29.04 36.68 -34.26
CA GLU A 95 -29.29 38.10 -34.60
C GLU A 95 -28.48 38.50 -35.84
#